data_AF-A0A535CZP8-F1
#
_entry.id   AF-A0A535CZP8-F1
#
_cell.length_a   1.000
_cell.length_b   1.000
_cell.length_c   1.000
_cell.angle_alpha   90.00
_cell.angle_beta   90.00
_cell.angle_gamma   90.00
#
_symmetry.space_group_name_H-M   'P 1'
#
loop_
_entity.id
_entity.type
_entity.pdbx_description
1 polymer ?
#
loop_
_entity_poly.entity_id
_entity_poly.type
_entity_poly.pdbx_seq_one_letter_code
_entity_poly.pdbx_strand_id
1 'polypeptide(L)'
;MELDMHMGGLGYRDDIRLEYIERHHLPAWNEDAPRLLQVAWAVGLMMHVMRLHASAHPGWRIVSHEALCMDPPARLAELARSVKLDWSEHADERVRASNAPGTGYQTKRLAAQLPAKWRTLPPSDVRAVVEVLAQFPEMARWLETPELSEAHG
;
A
#
# COMPACT_ATOMS: atom_id res chain seq x y z
N MET A 1 9.17 8.66 18.01
CA MET A 1 9.67 8.21 16.70
C MET A 1 8.65 8.61 15.67
N GLU A 2 8.79 9.83 15.16
CA GLU A 2 7.94 10.38 14.11
C GLU A 2 8.43 9.75 12.80
N LEU A 3 7.60 8.94 12.16
CA LEU A 3 7.84 8.47 10.79
C LEU A 3 7.58 9.67 9.86
N ASP A 4 8.49 10.63 9.87
CA ASP A 4 8.51 11.69 8.85
C ASP A 4 9.16 11.11 7.58
N MET A 5 8.42 10.21 6.94
CA MET A 5 8.78 9.69 5.62
C MET A 5 8.47 10.80 4.61
N HIS A 6 9.44 11.68 4.37
CA HIS A 6 9.41 12.62 3.27
C HIS A 6 9.47 11.85 1.94
N MET A 7 8.32 11.34 1.49
CA MET A 7 8.17 10.60 0.22
C MET A 7 8.68 11.39 -0.99
N GLY A 8 8.71 12.74 -0.90
CA GLY A 8 9.31 13.60 -1.91
C GLY A 8 10.84 13.48 -2.03
N GLY A 9 11.53 12.98 -1.01
CA GLY A 9 12.99 12.77 -1.03
C GLY A 9 13.44 11.61 -1.93
N LEU A 10 12.54 10.68 -2.28
CA LEU A 10 12.89 9.52 -3.12
C LEU A 10 13.33 9.94 -4.53
N GLY A 11 12.74 11.01 -5.07
CA GLY A 11 13.06 11.50 -6.40
C GLY A 11 14.46 12.11 -6.54
N TYR A 12 15.05 12.55 -5.43
CA TYR A 12 16.36 13.21 -5.38
C TYR A 12 17.53 12.25 -5.10
N ARG A 13 17.23 10.96 -4.95
CA ARG A 13 18.21 9.93 -4.59
C ARG A 13 18.78 9.28 -5.82
N ASP A 14 20.07 9.53 -6.10
CA ASP A 14 20.77 8.94 -7.25
C ASP A 14 20.79 7.41 -7.22
N ASP A 15 20.91 6.81 -6.03
CA ASP A 15 20.86 5.36 -5.89
C ASP A 15 19.51 4.80 -6.34
N ILE A 16 18.41 5.47 -5.99
CA ILE A 16 17.06 5.08 -6.44
C ILE A 16 16.88 5.30 -7.94
N ARG A 17 17.37 6.44 -8.47
CA ARG A 17 17.29 6.77 -9.90
C ARG A 17 18.00 5.72 -10.74
N LEU A 18 19.27 5.45 -10.44
CA LEU A 18 20.09 4.54 -11.23
C LEU A 18 19.61 3.09 -11.09
N GLU A 19 19.31 2.65 -9.87
CA GLU A 19 18.97 1.24 -9.60
C GLU A 19 17.57 0.87 -10.09
N TYR A 20 16.59 1.76 -9.93
CA TYR A 20 15.19 1.43 -10.18
C TYR A 20 14.59 2.21 -11.35
N ILE A 21 14.80 3.52 -11.43
CA ILE A 21 14.15 4.33 -12.47
C ILE A 21 14.74 4.03 -13.84
N GLU A 22 16.05 4.19 -14.01
CA GLU A 22 16.71 4.03 -15.30
C GLU A 22 16.78 2.57 -15.72
N ARG A 23 17.19 1.68 -14.81
CA ARG A 23 17.34 0.25 -15.10
C ARG A 23 16.02 -0.40 -15.54
N HIS A 24 14.90 0.01 -14.94
CA HIS A 24 13.58 -0.57 -15.25
C HIS A 24 12.72 0.33 -16.13
N HIS A 25 13.29 1.41 -16.67
CA HIS A 25 12.60 2.39 -17.53
C HIS A 25 11.29 2.91 -16.92
N LEU A 26 11.31 3.21 -15.61
CA LEU A 26 10.16 3.73 -14.89
C LEU A 26 10.01 5.25 -15.09
N PRO A 27 8.83 5.82 -14.79
CA PRO A 27 8.60 7.25 -14.88
C PRO A 27 9.60 8.04 -14.03
N ALA A 28 10.21 9.07 -14.62
CA ALA A 28 11.11 9.96 -13.90
C ALA A 28 10.37 10.79 -12.85
N TRP A 29 11.08 11.19 -11.80
CA TRP A 29 10.57 12.14 -10.81
C TRP A 29 10.32 13.50 -11.46
N ASN A 30 9.20 14.13 -11.12
CA ASN A 30 8.87 15.49 -11.51
C ASN A 30 8.69 16.35 -10.25
N GLU A 31 9.65 17.22 -9.98
CA GLU A 31 9.62 18.10 -8.80
C GLU A 31 8.60 19.24 -8.89
N ASP A 32 8.21 19.62 -10.10
CA ASP A 32 7.22 20.67 -10.35
C ASP A 32 5.78 20.13 -10.29
N ALA A 33 5.61 18.80 -10.18
CA ALA A 33 4.28 18.20 -10.07
C ALA A 33 3.59 18.59 -8.75
N PRO A 34 2.25 18.71 -8.73
CA PRO A 34 1.50 18.89 -7.50
C PRO A 34 1.84 17.82 -6.46
N ARG A 35 1.86 18.19 -5.17
CA ARG A 35 2.27 17.30 -4.07
C ARG A 35 1.51 15.97 -4.04
N LEU A 36 0.23 15.96 -4.41
CA LEU A 36 -0.55 14.73 -4.53
C LEU A 36 0.05 13.75 -5.55
N LEU A 37 0.46 14.26 -6.71
CA LEU A 37 1.02 13.45 -7.80
C LEU A 37 2.46 13.00 -7.49
N GLN A 38 3.22 13.83 -6.79
CA GLN A 38 4.50 13.44 -6.22
C GLN A 38 4.37 12.24 -5.25
N VAL A 39 3.36 12.27 -4.38
CA VAL A 39 3.06 11.15 -3.48
C VAL A 39 2.59 9.93 -4.27
N ALA A 40 1.72 10.09 -5.26
CA ALA A 40 1.28 9.01 -6.14
C ALA A 40 2.46 8.34 -6.85
N TRP A 41 3.39 9.14 -7.37
CA TRP A 41 4.63 8.65 -7.99
C TRP A 41 5.47 7.84 -7.00
N ALA A 42 5.68 8.36 -5.79
CA ALA A 42 6.46 7.67 -4.76
C ALA A 42 5.81 6.34 -4.34
N VAL A 43 4.48 6.30 -4.23
CA VAL A 43 3.71 5.07 -3.98
C VAL A 43 3.85 4.10 -5.15
N GLY A 44 3.72 4.58 -6.39
CA GLY A 44 3.88 3.76 -7.59
C GLY A 44 5.26 3.11 -7.68
N LEU A 45 6.31 3.89 -7.43
CA LEU A 45 7.69 3.39 -7.36
C LEU A 45 7.85 2.33 -6.27
N MET A 46 7.43 2.63 -5.03
CA MET A 46 7.56 1.71 -3.90
C MET A 46 6.85 0.38 -4.18
N MET A 47 5.60 0.44 -4.64
CA MET A 47 4.82 -0.74 -4.93
C MET A 47 5.40 -1.56 -6.10
N HIS A 48 5.91 -0.88 -7.14
CA HIS A 48 6.60 -1.55 -8.23
C HIS A 48 7.84 -2.31 -7.72
N VAL A 49 8.69 -1.65 -6.95
CA VAL A 49 9.92 -2.23 -6.40
C VAL A 49 9.60 -3.40 -5.45
N MET A 50 8.60 -3.25 -4.59
CA MET A 50 8.17 -4.34 -3.69
C MET A 50 7.71 -5.57 -4.48
N ARG A 51 6.93 -5.39 -5.56
CA ARG A 51 6.48 -6.50 -6.41
C ARG A 51 7.62 -7.14 -7.19
N LEU A 52 8.51 -6.33 -7.75
CA LEU A 52 9.71 -6.80 -8.43
C LEU A 52 10.52 -7.73 -7.50
N HIS A 53 10.82 -7.28 -6.27
CA HIS A 53 11.55 -8.08 -5.30
C HIS A 53 10.77 -9.32 -4.86
N ALA A 54 9.47 -9.21 -4.61
CA ALA A 54 8.67 -10.37 -4.23
C ALA A 54 8.62 -11.43 -5.35
N SER A 55 8.61 -11.02 -6.63
CA SER A 55 8.69 -11.97 -7.76
C SER A 55 10.03 -12.73 -7.82
N ALA A 56 11.12 -12.09 -7.39
CA ALA A 56 12.44 -12.69 -7.32
C ALA A 56 12.64 -13.55 -6.05
N HIS A 57 11.74 -13.46 -5.06
CA HIS A 57 11.81 -14.17 -3.79
C HIS A 57 10.52 -14.96 -3.53
N PRO A 58 10.35 -16.17 -4.12
CA PRO A 58 9.12 -16.96 -4.00
C PRO A 58 8.72 -17.33 -2.57
N GLY A 59 9.64 -17.23 -1.61
CA GLY A 59 9.34 -17.43 -0.19
C GLY A 59 8.64 -16.24 0.48
N TRP A 60 8.59 -15.08 -0.17
CA TRP A 60 7.92 -13.89 0.35
C TRP A 60 6.41 -13.99 0.10
N ARG A 61 5.64 -13.77 1.15
CA ARG A 61 4.17 -13.72 1.07
C ARG A 61 3.72 -12.28 0.85
N ILE A 62 2.98 -12.06 -0.23
CA ILE A 62 2.25 -10.81 -0.49
C ILE A 62 0.80 -11.03 -0.08
N VAL A 63 0.24 -10.08 0.65
CA VAL A 63 -1.17 -10.05 1.04
C VAL A 63 -1.76 -8.66 0.80
N SER A 64 -3.04 -8.60 0.46
CA SER A 64 -3.77 -7.33 0.36
C SER A 64 -4.10 -6.80 1.76
N HIS A 65 -3.90 -5.49 1.95
CA HIS A 65 -4.29 -4.82 3.19
C HIS A 65 -5.82 -4.90 3.39
N GLU A 66 -6.59 -4.70 2.32
CA GLU A 66 -8.05 -4.79 2.31
C GLU A 66 -8.51 -6.18 2.74
N ALA A 67 -7.89 -7.23 2.22
CA ALA A 67 -8.19 -8.61 2.61
C ALA A 67 -7.94 -8.85 4.12
N LEU A 68 -6.85 -8.29 4.67
CA LEU A 68 -6.58 -8.34 6.11
C LEU A 68 -7.59 -7.53 6.93
N CYS A 69 -8.09 -6.41 6.40
CA CYS A 69 -9.01 -5.53 7.13
C CYS A 69 -10.45 -6.08 7.24
N MET A 70 -10.86 -7.02 6.38
CA MET A 70 -12.21 -7.61 6.38
C MET A 70 -12.49 -8.43 7.64
N ASP A 71 -11.55 -9.26 8.08
CA ASP A 71 -11.60 -10.01 9.34
C ASP A 71 -10.19 -10.10 9.94
N PRO A 72 -9.72 -9.03 10.62
CA PRO A 72 -8.32 -8.93 11.03
C PRO A 72 -7.83 -10.09 11.90
N PRO A 73 -8.55 -10.54 12.96
CA PRO A 73 -8.11 -11.68 13.74
C PRO A 73 -7.93 -12.95 12.91
N ALA A 74 -8.93 -13.32 12.09
CA ALA A 74 -8.86 -14.55 11.31
C ALA A 74 -7.77 -14.49 10.22
N ARG A 75 -7.69 -13.37 9.50
CA ARG A 75 -6.77 -13.19 8.38
C ARG A 75 -5.32 -13.05 8.82
N LEU A 76 -5.06 -12.39 9.95
CA LEU A 76 -3.72 -12.32 10.53
C LEU A 76 -3.28 -13.66 11.12
N ALA A 77 -4.19 -14.43 11.73
CA ALA A 77 -3.89 -15.79 12.19
C ALA A 77 -3.58 -16.75 11.02
N GLU A 78 -4.30 -16.63 9.90
CA GLU A 78 -3.99 -17.34 8.65
C GLU A 78 -2.60 -16.95 8.12
N LEU A 79 -2.31 -15.65 8.05
CA LEU A 79 -1.01 -15.15 7.63
C LEU A 79 0.12 -15.67 8.51
N ALA A 80 -0.01 -15.58 9.84
CA ALA A 80 0.98 -16.06 10.80
C ALA A 80 1.32 -17.54 10.58
N ARG A 81 0.30 -18.39 10.44
CA ARG A 81 0.49 -19.83 10.14
C ARG A 81 1.19 -20.05 8.80
N SER A 82 0.87 -19.25 7.78
CA SER A 82 1.49 -19.36 6.45
C SER A 82 3.00 -19.10 6.45
N VAL A 83 3.48 -18.32 7.42
CA VAL A 83 4.90 -18.02 7.65
C VAL A 83 5.48 -18.76 8.85
N LYS A 84 4.77 -19.78 9.35
CA LYS A 84 5.17 -20.65 10.47
C LYS A 84 5.41 -19.89 11.79
N LEU A 85 4.63 -18.85 12.03
CA LEU A 85 4.57 -18.16 13.31
C LEU A 85 3.37 -18.65 14.11
N ASP A 86 3.56 -18.77 15.42
CA ASP A 86 2.48 -19.12 16.34
C ASP A 86 1.51 -17.96 16.53
N TRP A 87 0.21 -18.27 16.54
CA TRP A 87 -0.85 -17.33 16.87
C TRP A 87 -1.37 -17.62 18.28
N SER A 88 -0.95 -16.80 19.25
CA SER A 88 -1.36 -16.96 20.64
C SER A 88 -2.70 -16.26 20.92
N GLU A 89 -3.34 -16.67 22.02
CA GLU A 89 -4.53 -15.98 22.56
C GLU A 89 -4.23 -14.49 22.80
N HIS A 90 -3.04 -14.16 23.30
CA HIS A 90 -2.61 -12.78 23.50
C HIS A 90 -2.54 -11.98 22.19
N ALA A 91 -2.08 -12.59 21.09
CA ALA A 91 -2.07 -11.94 19.78
C ALA A 91 -3.49 -11.67 19.27
N ASP A 92 -4.40 -12.63 19.45
CA ASP A 92 -5.81 -12.51 19.08
C ASP A 92 -6.49 -11.35 19.84
N GLU A 93 -6.35 -11.34 21.17
CA GLU A 93 -6.85 -10.28 22.04
C GLU A 93 -6.31 -8.91 21.64
N ARG A 94 -4.99 -8.83 21.37
CA ARG A 94 -4.34 -7.58 20.98
C ARG A 94 -4.89 -7.04 19.67
N VAL A 95 -5.08 -7.90 18.67
CA VAL A 95 -5.66 -7.50 17.38
C VAL A 95 -7.09 -7.01 17.55
N ARG A 96 -7.93 -7.74 18.31
CA ARG A 96 -9.30 -7.31 18.60
C ARG A 96 -9.35 -5.95 19.32
N ALA A 97 -8.50 -5.76 20.33
CA ALA A 97 -8.43 -4.51 21.10
C ALA A 97 -7.90 -3.31 20.28
N SER A 98 -7.16 -3.58 19.20
CA SER A 98 -6.64 -2.57 18.27
C SER A 98 -7.66 -2.15 17.22
N ASN A 99 -8.57 -3.05 16.83
CA ASN A 99 -9.66 -2.79 15.89
C ASN A 99 -10.86 -2.11 16.58
N ALA A 100 -10.63 -0.92 17.11
CA ALA A 100 -11.64 -0.14 17.82
C ALA A 100 -11.68 1.30 17.30
N PRO A 101 -12.82 2.01 17.45
CA PRO A 101 -12.88 3.43 17.14
C PRO A 101 -11.88 4.19 18.03
N GLY A 102 -11.08 5.05 17.42
CA GLY A 102 -10.27 6.03 18.15
C GLY A 102 -10.97 7.38 18.21
N THR A 103 -10.72 8.15 19.27
CA THR A 103 -11.16 9.55 19.38
C THR A 103 -9.97 10.51 19.40
N GLY A 104 -10.14 11.71 18.81
CA GLY A 104 -9.09 12.73 18.75
C GLY A 104 -7.80 12.25 18.09
N TYR A 105 -6.67 12.36 18.79
CA TYR A 105 -5.34 11.97 18.30
C TYR A 105 -5.00 10.48 18.49
N GLN A 106 -5.96 9.65 18.93
CA GLN A 106 -5.73 8.21 19.04
C GLN A 106 -5.50 7.60 17.65
N THR A 107 -4.51 6.71 17.52
CA THR A 107 -4.21 5.98 16.27
C THR A 107 -5.11 4.77 16.03
N LYS A 108 -6.00 4.46 16.98
CA LYS A 108 -7.02 3.41 16.82
C LYS A 108 -7.99 3.76 15.70
N ARG A 109 -8.27 2.79 14.83
CA ARG A 109 -9.18 2.93 13.70
C ARG A 109 -9.97 1.63 13.58
N LEU A 110 -11.26 1.76 13.25
CA LEU A 110 -12.03 0.61 12.79
C LEU A 110 -11.54 0.23 11.39
N ALA A 111 -10.99 -0.97 11.25
CA ALA A 111 -10.42 -1.47 9.99
C ALA A 111 -11.42 -1.37 8.83
N ALA A 112 -12.70 -1.68 9.09
CA ALA A 112 -13.77 -1.61 8.11
C ALA A 112 -14.01 -0.21 7.50
N GLN A 113 -13.57 0.86 8.17
CA GLN A 113 -13.78 2.24 7.69
C GLN A 113 -12.64 2.76 6.79
N LEU A 114 -11.53 2.02 6.69
CA LEU A 114 -10.33 2.47 5.99
C LEU A 114 -10.36 2.23 4.46
N PRO A 115 -10.79 1.06 3.95
CA PRO A 115 -10.70 0.74 2.52
C PRO A 115 -11.45 1.71 1.60
N ALA A 116 -12.58 2.24 2.06
CA ALA A 116 -13.45 3.10 1.27
C ALA A 116 -13.14 4.60 1.42
N LYS A 117 -12.20 4.99 2.29
CA LYS A 117 -12.02 6.39 2.69
C LYS A 117 -11.60 7.30 1.53
N TRP A 118 -10.86 6.76 0.56
CA TRP A 118 -10.43 7.52 -0.62
C TRP A 118 -11.60 8.00 -1.49
N ARG A 119 -12.80 7.40 -1.36
CA ARG A 119 -14.00 7.80 -2.11
C ARG A 119 -14.49 9.21 -1.77
N THR A 120 -13.99 9.82 -0.70
CA THR A 120 -14.30 11.21 -0.36
C THR A 120 -13.46 12.22 -1.16
N LEU A 121 -12.49 11.77 -1.95
CA LEU A 121 -11.65 12.63 -2.77
C LEU A 121 -12.39 13.13 -4.02
N PRO A 122 -12.04 14.32 -4.54
CA PRO A 122 -12.55 14.78 -5.83
C PRO A 122 -12.27 13.77 -6.96
N PRO A 123 -13.24 13.51 -7.87
CA PRO A 123 -13.02 12.58 -8.98
C PRO A 123 -11.84 12.95 -9.89
N SER A 124 -11.52 14.24 -10.01
CA SER A 124 -10.35 14.73 -10.73
C SER A 124 -9.03 14.26 -10.10
N ASP A 125 -8.96 14.27 -8.77
CA ASP A 125 -7.78 13.88 -8.01
C ASP A 125 -7.55 12.38 -8.13
N VAL A 126 -8.63 11.60 -7.99
CA VAL A 126 -8.59 10.14 -8.19
C VAL A 126 -8.08 9.82 -9.58
N ARG A 127 -8.61 10.47 -10.62
CA ARG A 127 -8.18 10.24 -12.00
C ARG A 127 -6.70 10.55 -12.19
N ALA A 128 -6.24 11.72 -11.72
CA ALA A 128 -4.84 12.13 -11.86
C ALA A 128 -3.89 11.17 -11.12
N VAL A 129 -4.28 10.68 -9.94
CA VAL A 129 -3.52 9.66 -9.21
C VAL A 129 -3.46 8.34 -9.98
N VAL A 130 -4.60 7.87 -10.50
CA VAL A 130 -4.65 6.63 -11.30
C VAL A 130 -3.78 6.76 -12.56
N GLU A 131 -3.79 7.90 -13.24
CA GLU A 131 -2.94 8.17 -14.40
C GLU A 131 -1.44 8.11 -14.07
N VAL A 132 -1.02 8.60 -12.89
CA VAL A 132 0.37 8.46 -12.44
C VAL A 132 0.71 7.00 -12.13
N LEU A 133 -0.15 6.30 -11.38
CA LEU A 133 0.09 4.92 -10.98
C LEU A 133 0.13 3.96 -12.18
N ALA A 134 -0.71 4.19 -13.20
CA ALA A 134 -0.77 3.37 -14.41
C ALA A 134 0.54 3.41 -15.23
N GLN A 135 1.42 4.39 -15.00
CA GLN A 135 2.71 4.45 -15.67
C GLN A 135 3.73 3.44 -15.09
N PHE A 136 3.44 2.83 -13.94
CA PHE A 136 4.28 1.77 -13.35
C PHE A 136 3.74 0.39 -13.75
N PRO A 137 4.53 -0.49 -14.41
CA PRO A 137 4.02 -1.75 -14.99
C PRO A 137 3.34 -2.70 -14.01
N GLU A 138 3.84 -2.77 -12.78
CA GLU A 138 3.28 -3.57 -11.70
C GLU A 138 1.94 -3.03 -11.18
N MET A 139 1.78 -1.71 -11.22
CA MET A 139 0.55 -1.03 -10.79
C MET A 139 -0.51 -1.01 -11.88
N ALA A 140 -0.13 -0.82 -13.14
CA ALA A 140 -1.03 -0.99 -14.29
C ALA A 140 -1.72 -2.36 -14.23
N ARG A 141 -0.94 -3.45 -14.09
CA ARG A 141 -1.48 -4.81 -13.93
C ARG A 141 -2.42 -4.96 -12.75
N TRP A 142 -2.12 -4.31 -11.63
CA TRP A 142 -2.98 -4.36 -10.44
C TRP A 142 -4.30 -3.60 -10.66
N LEU A 143 -4.26 -2.44 -11.32
CA LEU A 143 -5.45 -1.66 -11.67
C LEU A 143 -6.36 -2.37 -12.68
N GLU A 144 -5.79 -3.25 -13.51
CA GLU A 144 -6.53 -4.08 -14.48
C GLU A 144 -7.14 -5.34 -13.87
N THR A 145 -6.74 -5.74 -12.65
CA THR A 145 -7.19 -7.00 -12.05
C THR A 145 -8.63 -6.85 -11.48
N PRO A 146 -9.61 -7.65 -11.95
CA PRO A 146 -11.02 -7.53 -11.56
C PRO A 146 -11.34 -7.96 -10.12
N GLU A 147 -10.40 -8.57 -9.39
CA GLU A 147 -10.61 -9.04 -8.01
C GLU A 147 -10.94 -7.90 -7.01
N LEU A 148 -10.71 -6.64 -7.39
CA LEU A 148 -11.12 -5.46 -6.60
C LEU A 148 -12.50 -4.88 -7.03
N SER A 149 -13.06 -5.37 -8.14
CA SER A 149 -14.42 -5.04 -8.60
C SER A 149 -15.48 -5.86 -7.86
N GLU A 150 -15.16 -7.08 -7.41
CA GLU A 150 -16.17 -8.02 -6.87
C GLU A 150 -16.34 -7.98 -5.34
N ALA A 151 -15.53 -7.20 -4.62
CA ALA A 151 -15.75 -6.96 -3.19
C ALA A 151 -16.85 -5.91 -2.90
N HIS A 152 -17.57 -5.44 -3.92
CA HIS A 152 -18.51 -4.31 -3.86
C HIS A 152 -19.90 -4.59 -4.49
N GLY A 153 -20.33 -5.86 -4.49
CA GLY A 153 -21.73 -6.24 -4.69
C GLY A 153 -22.46 -6.43 -3.36
#